data_AF-A0AAE5BVR0-F1
#
_entry.id   AF-A0AAE5BVR0-F1
#
_cell.length_a   1.000
_cell.length_b   1.000
_cell.length_c   1.000
_cell.angle_alpha   90.00
_cell.angle_beta   90.00
_cell.angle_gamma   90.00
#
_symmetry.space_group_name_H-M   'P 1'
#
loop_
_entity.id
_entity.type
_entity.pdbx_description
1 polymer ?
#
loop_
_entity_poly.entity_id
_entity_poly.type
_entity_poly.pdbx_seq_one_letter_code
_entity_poly.pdbx_strand_id
1 'polypeptide(L)'
;MAMYATLEAELFSVLVELLGDQRLERNALRVLAGARGHELGRPYLNLCQQGLIEETRVQPGFFRRLFGARETLWVRVTDYGQKVAATMAEHVPAEPAPVALETPPFPRQPDPAPLETSDVATAQPQPSTVVDVAPMGMPQHTPVRVVVPDPLPEVTSIVAPSPAPQSKRPPAPRRFTPLDFTETLGGTPLDSGFQIPASDRLDGLSEAVGLLGFELTDAGKLLAVSRWAQGLTDVQVALEIVTSALAHAVRLDAMGTAKLDREAAAGLVSRLTETFQAYVAEGLLEAESLYEVSSRMEGFLGGPPATSDLDAYLADPHRGMAPTAVCPDDIYLRTEVEED
;
A
#
# COMPACT_ATOMS: atom_id res chain seq x y z
N MET A 1 -30.72 -29.02 -26.35
CA MET A 1 -30.96 -27.66 -25.81
C MET A 1 -31.10 -27.65 -24.29
N ALA A 2 -31.80 -28.59 -23.65
CA ALA A 2 -31.98 -28.62 -22.18
C ALA A 2 -30.67 -28.66 -21.36
N MET A 3 -29.63 -29.36 -21.84
CA MET A 3 -28.34 -29.47 -21.15
C MET A 3 -27.52 -28.16 -21.11
N TYR A 4 -27.79 -27.21 -22.02
CA TYR A 4 -27.13 -25.90 -21.98
C TYR A 4 -27.75 -24.97 -20.93
N ALA A 5 -29.06 -25.12 -20.67
CA ALA A 5 -29.76 -24.33 -19.67
C ALA A 5 -29.30 -24.68 -18.23
N THR A 6 -28.92 -25.94 -17.97
CA THR A 6 -28.41 -26.35 -16.66
C THR A 6 -27.01 -25.81 -16.39
N LEU A 7 -26.12 -25.88 -17.40
CA LEU A 7 -24.76 -25.30 -17.31
C LEU A 7 -24.78 -23.77 -17.15
N GLU A 8 -25.72 -23.09 -17.80
CA GLU A 8 -25.92 -21.64 -17.64
C GLU A 8 -26.39 -21.28 -16.22
N ALA A 9 -27.34 -22.03 -15.66
CA ALA A 9 -27.84 -21.82 -14.31
C ALA A 9 -26.78 -22.09 -13.22
N GLU A 10 -26.01 -23.16 -13.37
CA GLU A 10 -24.90 -23.49 -12.47
C GLU A 10 -23.78 -22.44 -12.55
N LEU A 11 -23.39 -22.02 -13.76
CA LEU A 11 -22.42 -20.95 -13.91
C LEU A 11 -22.94 -19.66 -13.29
N PHE A 12 -24.22 -19.32 -13.50
CA PHE A 12 -24.81 -18.12 -12.93
C PHE A 12 -24.80 -18.13 -11.40
N SER A 13 -25.13 -19.26 -10.75
CA SER A 13 -25.08 -19.34 -9.28
C SER A 13 -23.67 -19.14 -8.74
N VAL A 14 -22.66 -19.74 -9.39
CA VAL A 14 -21.25 -19.55 -9.03
C VAL A 14 -20.81 -18.11 -9.22
N LEU A 15 -21.25 -17.46 -10.29
CA LEU A 15 -20.90 -16.06 -10.55
C LEU A 15 -21.55 -15.11 -9.55
N VAL A 16 -22.79 -15.36 -9.13
CA VAL A 16 -23.45 -14.59 -8.06
C VAL A 16 -22.70 -14.73 -6.74
N GLU A 17 -22.28 -15.94 -6.38
CA GLU A 17 -21.53 -16.18 -5.14
C GLU A 17 -20.14 -15.50 -5.17
N LEU A 18 -19.45 -15.57 -6.31
CA LEU A 18 -18.12 -14.98 -6.48
C LEU A 18 -18.15 -13.45 -6.55
N LEU A 19 -19.16 -12.87 -7.19
CA LEU A 19 -19.25 -11.42 -7.38
C LEU A 19 -19.91 -10.73 -6.18
N GLY A 20 -20.94 -11.33 -5.57
CA GLY A 20 -21.75 -10.67 -4.55
C GLY A 20 -22.23 -9.29 -5.01
N ASP A 21 -22.00 -8.27 -4.17
CA ASP A 21 -22.25 -6.85 -4.50
C ASP A 21 -21.02 -6.15 -5.11
N GLN A 22 -19.94 -6.88 -5.38
CA GLN A 22 -18.66 -6.33 -5.84
C GLN A 22 -18.50 -6.45 -7.36
N ARG A 23 -17.58 -5.63 -7.89
CA ARG A 23 -17.09 -5.73 -9.27
C ARG A 23 -15.75 -6.47 -9.29
N LEU A 24 -15.57 -7.42 -10.21
CA LEU A 24 -14.31 -8.16 -10.39
C LEU A 24 -13.79 -8.03 -11.82
N GLU A 25 -12.46 -8.03 -11.98
CA GLU A 25 -11.85 -8.13 -13.31
C GLU A 25 -12.19 -9.49 -13.94
N ARG A 26 -12.58 -9.49 -15.22
CA ARG A 26 -12.95 -10.68 -15.98
C ARG A 26 -11.88 -11.77 -15.96
N ASN A 27 -10.59 -11.40 -15.97
CA ASN A 27 -9.50 -12.37 -15.90
C ASN A 27 -9.44 -13.04 -14.53
N ALA A 28 -9.60 -12.28 -13.45
CA ALA A 28 -9.69 -12.83 -12.10
C ALA A 28 -10.92 -13.73 -11.96
N LEU A 29 -12.07 -13.28 -12.48
CA LEU A 29 -13.30 -14.07 -12.50
C LEU A 29 -13.12 -15.39 -13.26
N ARG A 30 -12.38 -15.39 -14.37
CA ARG A 30 -12.06 -16.61 -15.14
C ARG A 30 -11.25 -17.60 -14.31
N VAL A 31 -10.27 -17.11 -13.55
CA VAL A 31 -9.43 -17.95 -12.68
C VAL A 31 -10.26 -18.52 -11.53
N LEU A 32 -11.07 -17.70 -10.88
CA LEU A 32 -11.91 -18.12 -9.76
C LEU A 32 -13.01 -19.10 -10.17
N ALA A 33 -13.70 -18.84 -11.28
CA ALA A 33 -14.68 -19.77 -11.84
C ALA A 33 -13.99 -21.08 -12.28
N GLY A 34 -12.81 -20.99 -12.88
CA GLY A 34 -12.01 -22.14 -13.28
C GLY A 34 -11.55 -23.00 -12.11
N ALA A 35 -11.19 -22.38 -10.98
CA ALA A 35 -10.86 -23.08 -9.74
C ALA A 35 -12.05 -23.88 -9.17
N ARG A 36 -13.28 -23.48 -9.52
CA ARG A 36 -14.53 -24.18 -9.20
C ARG A 36 -15.00 -25.15 -10.30
N GLY A 37 -14.19 -25.37 -11.34
CA GLY A 37 -14.49 -26.30 -12.43
C GLY A 37 -15.38 -25.71 -13.54
N HIS A 38 -15.59 -24.39 -13.57
CA HIS A 38 -16.42 -23.73 -14.58
C HIS A 38 -15.59 -22.91 -15.57
N GLU A 39 -15.92 -23.00 -16.86
CA GLU A 39 -15.28 -22.21 -17.91
C GLU A 39 -16.16 -21.05 -18.39
N LEU A 40 -15.59 -19.85 -18.45
CA LEU A 40 -16.24 -18.66 -19.05
C LEU A 40 -16.21 -18.76 -20.58
N GLY A 41 -17.08 -19.62 -21.13
CA GLY A 41 -17.25 -19.84 -22.56
C GLY A 41 -18.56 -19.24 -23.10
N ARG A 42 -19.26 -20.00 -23.94
CA ARG A 42 -20.58 -19.61 -24.47
C ARG A 42 -21.65 -19.34 -23.39
N PRO A 43 -21.76 -20.14 -22.31
CA PRO A 43 -22.74 -19.89 -21.26
C PRO A 43 -22.65 -18.49 -20.67
N TYR A 44 -21.42 -18.02 -20.42
CA TYR A 44 -21.17 -16.66 -19.92
C TYR A 44 -21.68 -15.58 -20.88
N LEU A 45 -21.43 -15.71 -22.19
CA LEU A 45 -21.92 -14.75 -23.18
C LEU A 45 -23.45 -14.70 -23.22
N ASN A 46 -24.11 -15.84 -23.03
CA ASN A 46 -25.57 -15.92 -22.95
C ASN A 46 -26.10 -15.19 -21.72
N LEU A 47 -25.44 -15.32 -20.57
CA LEU A 47 -25.79 -14.57 -19.35
C LEU A 47 -25.64 -13.04 -19.54
N CYS A 48 -24.61 -12.60 -20.26
CA CYS A 48 -24.45 -11.19 -20.63
C CYS A 48 -25.57 -10.72 -21.59
N GLN A 49 -25.93 -11.53 -22.60
CA GLN A 49 -27.00 -11.21 -23.55
C GLN A 49 -28.38 -11.15 -22.87
N GLN A 50 -28.59 -11.95 -21.84
CA GLN A 50 -29.80 -11.95 -21.01
C GLN A 50 -29.85 -10.77 -20.03
N GLY A 51 -28.78 -9.96 -19.95
CA GLY A 51 -28.69 -8.82 -19.05
C GLY A 51 -28.58 -9.21 -17.57
N LEU A 52 -28.21 -10.46 -17.27
CA LEU A 52 -27.97 -10.92 -15.90
C LEU A 52 -26.60 -10.48 -15.38
N ILE A 53 -25.65 -10.31 -16.30
CA ILE A 53 -24.27 -9.90 -16.05
C ILE A 53 -23.95 -8.71 -16.96
N GLU A 54 -23.26 -7.72 -16.41
CA GLU A 54 -22.80 -6.55 -17.14
C GLU A 54 -21.26 -6.53 -17.20
N GLU A 55 -20.72 -6.32 -18.40
CA GLU A 55 -19.30 -6.04 -18.62
C GLU A 55 -19.09 -4.55 -18.87
N THR A 56 -18.33 -3.89 -17.99
CA THR A 56 -17.88 -2.52 -18.19
C THR A 56 -16.43 -2.52 -18.66
N ARG A 57 -16.17 -1.91 -19.83
CA ARG A 57 -14.81 -1.66 -20.30
C ARG A 57 -14.23 -0.46 -19.59
N VAL A 58 -13.16 -0.67 -18.84
CA VAL A 58 -12.40 0.40 -18.21
C VAL A 58 -11.14 0.64 -19.02
N GLN A 59 -11.13 1.80 -19.68
CA GLN A 59 -9.99 2.24 -20.44
C GLN A 59 -8.89 2.77 -19.52
N PRO A 60 -7.63 2.34 -19.66
CA PRO A 60 -6.54 2.96 -18.95
C PRO A 60 -6.41 4.43 -19.41
N GLY A 61 -6.15 5.32 -18.46
CA GLY A 61 -5.86 6.73 -18.74
C GLY A 61 -4.67 6.90 -19.68
N PHE A 62 -4.53 8.10 -20.26
CA PHE A 62 -3.52 8.40 -21.28
C PHE A 62 -2.10 8.02 -20.84
N PHE A 63 -1.70 8.34 -19.60
CA PHE A 63 -0.38 8.02 -19.08
C PHE A 63 -0.17 6.52 -18.87
N ARG A 64 -1.15 5.80 -18.32
CA ARG A 64 -1.06 4.33 -18.15
C ARG A 64 -0.90 3.61 -19.49
N ARG A 65 -1.52 4.14 -20.56
CA ARG A 65 -1.33 3.61 -21.93
C ARG A 65 0.11 3.75 -22.43
N LEU A 66 0.80 4.85 -22.10
CA LEU A 66 2.22 5.04 -22.47
C LEU A 66 3.12 3.99 -21.84
N PHE A 67 2.78 3.51 -20.64
CA PHE A 67 3.48 2.42 -19.95
C PHE A 67 2.94 1.03 -20.30
N GLY A 68 2.14 0.90 -21.36
CA GLY A 68 1.66 -0.40 -21.87
C GLY A 68 0.51 -1.02 -21.08
N ALA A 69 -0.16 -0.27 -20.20
CA ALA A 69 -1.37 -0.74 -19.54
C ALA A 69 -2.47 -1.01 -20.59
N ARG A 70 -3.18 -2.12 -20.41
CA ARG A 70 -4.23 -2.59 -21.33
C ARG A 70 -5.62 -2.28 -20.78
N GLU A 71 -6.61 -2.24 -21.67
CA GLU A 71 -8.02 -2.18 -21.28
C GLU A 71 -8.37 -3.35 -20.36
N THR A 72 -9.09 -3.06 -19.27
CA THR A 72 -9.59 -4.06 -18.33
C THR A 72 -11.09 -4.18 -18.45
N LEU A 73 -11.59 -5.41 -18.34
CA LEU A 73 -13.01 -5.71 -18.36
C LEU A 73 -13.45 -6.01 -16.94
N TRP A 74 -14.35 -5.18 -16.42
CA TRP A 74 -14.94 -5.38 -15.11
C TRP A 74 -16.31 -6.00 -15.26
N VAL A 75 -16.60 -6.98 -14.42
CA VAL A 75 -17.83 -7.76 -14.45
C VAL A 75 -18.58 -7.52 -13.15
N ARG A 76 -19.89 -7.30 -13.25
CA ARG A 76 -20.81 -7.25 -12.11
C ARG A 76 -22.11 -7.96 -12.43
N VAL A 77 -22.81 -8.42 -11.39
CA VAL A 77 -24.20 -8.88 -11.52
C VAL A 77 -25.10 -7.65 -11.61
N THR A 78 -26.05 -7.64 -12.53
CA THR A 78 -27.00 -6.52 -12.66
C THR A 78 -28.08 -6.59 -11.59
N ASP A 79 -28.78 -5.49 -11.32
CA ASP A 79 -29.96 -5.49 -10.44
C ASP A 79 -31.03 -6.51 -10.88
N TYR A 80 -31.14 -6.74 -12.19
CA TYR A 80 -32.01 -7.76 -12.76
C TYR A 80 -31.49 -9.17 -12.43
N GLY A 81 -30.19 -9.42 -12.62
CA GLY A 81 -29.54 -10.66 -12.24
C GLY A 81 -29.67 -10.98 -10.75
N GLN A 82 -29.50 -9.99 -9.86
CA GLN A 82 -29.66 -10.18 -8.42
C GLN A 82 -31.07 -10.62 -8.04
N LYS A 83 -32.11 -10.04 -8.67
CA LYS A 83 -33.51 -10.46 -8.46
C LYS A 83 -33.77 -11.90 -8.93
N VAL A 84 -33.20 -12.28 -10.08
CA VAL A 84 -33.30 -13.64 -10.59
C VAL A 84 -32.59 -14.62 -9.65
N ALA A 85 -31.40 -14.27 -9.16
CA ALA A 85 -30.65 -15.08 -8.20
C ALA A 85 -31.40 -15.27 -6.87
N ALA A 86 -32.03 -14.21 -6.35
CA ALA A 86 -32.86 -14.29 -5.16
C ALA A 86 -34.06 -15.26 -5.35
N THR A 87 -34.69 -15.23 -6.54
CA THR A 87 -35.80 -16.14 -6.88
C THR A 87 -35.33 -17.60 -7.00
N MET A 88 -34.09 -17.83 -7.48
CA MET A 88 -33.49 -19.16 -7.56
C MET A 88 -33.12 -19.71 -6.19
N ALA A 89 -32.66 -18.86 -5.26
CA ALA A 89 -32.35 -19.25 -3.89
C ALA A 89 -33.59 -19.67 -3.09
N GLU A 90 -34.76 -19.10 -3.40
CA GLU A 90 -36.03 -19.39 -2.72
C GLU A 90 -36.63 -20.77 -3.07
N HIS A 91 -36.08 -21.47 -4.08
CA HIS A 91 -36.53 -22.80 -4.51
C HIS A 91 -35.69 -23.97 -3.94
N VAL A 92 -34.82 -23.73 -2.96
CA VAL A 92 -34.17 -24.81 -2.20
C VAL A 92 -35.14 -25.30 -1.12
N PRO A 93 -35.62 -26.55 -1.14
CA PRO A 93 -36.47 -27.09 -0.08
C PRO A 93 -35.69 -27.03 1.24
N ALA A 94 -36.24 -26.31 2.21
CA ALA A 94 -35.68 -26.25 3.56
C ALA A 94 -35.55 -27.67 4.14
N GLU A 95 -34.31 -28.11 4.30
CA GLU A 95 -33.96 -29.28 5.10
C GLU A 95 -34.37 -29.00 6.57
N PRO A 96 -35.14 -29.88 7.22
CA PRO A 96 -35.66 -29.60 8.56
C PRO A 96 -34.53 -29.55 9.59
N ALA A 97 -34.49 -28.45 10.34
CA ALA A 97 -33.53 -28.21 11.42
C ALA A 97 -33.50 -29.37 12.44
N PRO A 98 -32.31 -29.85 12.85
CA PRO A 98 -32.20 -30.77 13.96
C PRO A 98 -32.45 -30.04 15.29
N VAL A 99 -33.38 -30.64 16.03
CA VAL A 99 -33.82 -30.39 17.40
C VAL A 99 -32.70 -29.93 18.34
N ALA A 100 -32.93 -28.78 19.00
CA ALA A 100 -32.14 -28.31 20.12
C ALA A 100 -32.12 -29.35 21.25
N LEU A 101 -30.95 -29.91 21.53
CA LEU A 101 -30.70 -30.68 22.74
C LEU A 101 -30.19 -29.73 23.83
N GLU A 102 -30.99 -29.62 24.88
CA GLU A 102 -30.70 -28.92 26.13
C GLU A 102 -29.44 -29.50 26.79
N THR A 103 -28.46 -28.64 27.07
CA THR A 103 -27.29 -29.00 27.91
C THR A 103 -27.50 -28.42 29.31
N PRO A 104 -27.44 -29.23 30.39
CA PRO A 104 -27.64 -28.78 31.77
C PRO A 104 -26.45 -27.95 32.32
N PRO A 105 -26.68 -27.16 33.40
CA PRO A 105 -25.76 -26.10 33.83
C PRO A 105 -24.52 -26.64 34.57
N PHE A 106 -23.34 -26.19 34.15
CA PHE A 106 -22.08 -26.39 34.87
C PHE A 106 -22.00 -25.50 36.12
N PRO A 107 -21.42 -26.01 37.24
CA PRO A 107 -21.34 -25.31 38.51
C PRO A 107 -20.29 -24.18 38.53
N ARG A 108 -20.65 -23.12 39.28
CA ARG A 108 -19.87 -21.90 39.55
C ARG A 108 -18.47 -22.20 40.11
N GLN A 109 -17.46 -21.57 39.55
CA GLN A 109 -16.11 -21.47 40.12
C GLN A 109 -15.98 -20.11 40.85
N PRO A 110 -15.40 -20.06 42.07
CA PRO A 110 -15.39 -18.86 42.90
C PRO A 110 -14.30 -17.85 42.52
N ASP A 111 -14.62 -16.57 42.71
CA ASP A 111 -13.73 -15.40 42.72
C ASP A 111 -12.49 -15.60 43.62
N PRO A 112 -11.31 -15.15 43.17
CA PRO A 112 -10.29 -14.62 44.06
C PRO A 112 -10.26 -13.09 44.03
N ALA A 113 -10.38 -12.55 45.24
CA ALA A 113 -10.38 -11.14 45.62
C ALA A 113 -9.07 -10.38 45.27
N PRO A 114 -9.07 -9.04 45.34
CA PRO A 114 -8.04 -8.17 44.76
C PRO A 114 -6.80 -8.08 45.65
N LEU A 115 -5.62 -8.11 45.04
CA LEU A 115 -4.35 -7.84 45.73
C LEU A 115 -4.02 -6.35 45.69
N GLU A 116 -3.77 -5.84 46.89
CA GLU A 116 -3.43 -4.48 47.25
C GLU A 116 -2.04 -4.04 46.77
N THR A 117 -1.98 -2.75 46.47
CA THR A 117 -0.90 -1.77 46.63
C THR A 117 0.52 -2.25 46.95
N SER A 118 1.48 -1.77 46.16
CA SER A 118 2.77 -1.30 46.69
C SER A 118 3.31 -0.12 45.89
N ASP A 119 3.18 1.05 46.52
CA ASP A 119 4.02 2.23 46.37
C ASP A 119 5.50 1.88 46.53
N VAL A 120 6.38 2.29 45.60
CA VAL A 120 7.77 2.64 45.91
C VAL A 120 8.26 3.77 44.99
N ALA A 121 8.30 4.97 45.57
CA ALA A 121 9.39 5.94 45.59
C ALA A 121 10.26 6.19 44.33
N THR A 122 10.00 7.37 43.74
CA THR A 122 10.93 8.47 43.47
C THR A 122 12.45 8.20 43.53
N ALA A 123 13.14 8.45 42.41
CA ALA A 123 14.53 8.91 42.40
C ALA A 123 14.83 9.82 41.19
N GLN A 124 14.84 11.13 41.43
CA GLN A 124 15.52 12.13 40.59
C GLN A 124 17.04 12.02 40.76
N PRO A 125 17.80 12.23 39.68
CA PRO A 125 19.07 12.96 39.82
C PRO A 125 19.10 14.23 38.96
N GLN A 126 19.52 15.31 39.61
CA GLN A 126 19.82 16.64 39.09
C GLN A 126 21.25 16.71 38.48
N PRO A 127 21.66 17.84 37.88
CA PRO A 127 22.57 17.90 36.72
C PRO A 127 24.05 18.10 37.08
N SER A 128 24.94 17.74 36.15
CA SER A 128 26.37 18.06 36.20
C SER A 128 26.79 18.95 35.02
N THR A 129 26.97 20.23 35.35
CA THR A 129 28.10 21.13 35.05
C THR A 129 28.89 20.99 33.74
N VAL A 130 28.77 22.05 32.92
CA VAL A 130 29.77 22.81 32.14
C VAL A 130 31.23 22.30 32.18
N VAL A 131 31.78 22.02 30.99
CA VAL A 131 33.19 22.31 30.65
C VAL A 131 33.26 22.89 29.23
N ASP A 132 33.80 24.10 29.17
CA ASP A 132 34.14 24.90 28.00
C ASP A 132 35.60 24.63 27.60
N VAL A 133 35.87 24.23 26.35
CA VAL A 133 37.20 24.32 25.71
C VAL A 133 37.03 24.52 24.20
N ALA A 134 37.61 25.60 23.69
CA ALA A 134 37.62 26.04 22.29
C ALA A 134 38.83 25.45 21.48
N PRO A 135 39.22 25.94 20.28
CA PRO A 135 39.14 25.17 19.05
C PRO A 135 40.51 24.90 18.37
N MET A 136 40.63 23.78 17.63
CA MET A 136 41.68 23.50 16.64
C MET A 136 41.14 22.43 15.69
N GLY A 137 41.36 22.40 14.38
CA GLY A 137 42.11 23.22 13.44
C GLY A 137 41.77 22.70 12.04
N MET A 138 41.88 23.54 11.03
CA MET A 138 41.59 23.20 9.63
C MET A 138 42.62 22.20 9.07
N PRO A 139 42.21 21.15 8.33
CA PRO A 139 43.06 20.52 7.34
C PRO A 139 42.82 21.11 5.95
N GLN A 140 43.93 21.51 5.33
CA GLN A 140 44.05 21.99 3.96
C GLN A 140 43.84 20.82 2.98
N HIS A 141 42.98 21.00 1.97
CA HIS A 141 42.87 20.08 0.84
C HIS A 141 43.63 20.61 -0.38
N THR A 142 44.64 19.83 -0.79
CA THR A 142 45.38 19.90 -2.04
C THR A 142 44.51 19.36 -3.19
N PRO A 143 44.45 20.03 -4.37
CA PRO A 143 43.72 19.49 -5.51
C PRO A 143 44.54 18.43 -6.25
N VAL A 144 44.03 17.19 -6.29
CA VAL A 144 44.57 16.11 -7.13
C VAL A 144 43.99 16.23 -8.54
N ARG A 145 44.90 16.39 -9.50
CA ARG A 145 44.65 16.45 -10.94
C ARG A 145 44.52 15.04 -11.49
N VAL A 146 43.32 14.64 -11.92
CA VAL A 146 43.11 13.36 -12.63
C VAL A 146 43.18 13.61 -14.14
N VAL A 147 44.06 12.84 -14.77
CA VAL A 147 44.38 12.84 -16.20
C VAL A 147 43.42 11.89 -16.92
N VAL A 148 42.82 12.39 -17.99
CA VAL A 148 42.06 11.61 -18.98
C VAL A 148 43.02 10.83 -19.87
N PRO A 149 42.72 9.56 -20.20
CA PRO A 149 43.02 9.09 -21.54
C PRO A 149 41.79 8.48 -22.26
N ASP A 150 41.66 8.93 -23.50
CA ASP A 150 40.77 8.48 -24.58
C ASP A 150 41.36 7.22 -25.29
N PRO A 151 40.78 6.62 -26.36
CA PRO A 151 40.45 5.20 -26.37
C PRO A 151 41.07 4.35 -27.51
N LEU A 152 40.89 3.02 -27.41
CA LEU A 152 40.94 1.94 -28.45
C LEU A 152 42.32 1.63 -29.12
N PRO A 153 42.58 0.38 -29.61
CA PRO A 153 41.74 -0.35 -30.56
C PRO A 153 41.62 -1.89 -30.43
N GLU A 154 40.75 -2.41 -31.31
CA GLU A 154 40.34 -3.79 -31.62
C GLU A 154 41.46 -4.84 -31.69
N VAL A 155 41.18 -6.05 -31.16
CA VAL A 155 41.70 -7.30 -31.74
C VAL A 155 40.62 -8.39 -31.67
N THR A 156 40.29 -8.88 -32.85
CA THR A 156 39.50 -10.07 -33.17
C THR A 156 40.20 -11.36 -32.72
N SER A 157 39.45 -12.28 -32.11
CA SER A 157 39.74 -13.71 -32.21
C SER A 157 38.48 -14.54 -31.93
N ILE A 158 38.05 -15.20 -33.00
CA ILE A 158 36.99 -16.21 -33.01
C ILE A 158 37.60 -17.49 -32.44
N VAL A 159 37.12 -17.94 -31.28
CA VAL A 159 37.40 -19.28 -30.75
C VAL A 159 36.07 -20.02 -30.65
N ALA A 160 36.02 -21.18 -31.29
CA ALA A 160 34.87 -22.09 -31.29
C ALA A 160 34.54 -22.58 -29.87
N PRO A 161 33.26 -22.73 -29.51
CA PRO A 161 32.87 -23.13 -28.16
C PRO A 161 33.17 -24.62 -27.91
N SER A 162 33.92 -24.87 -26.85
CA SER A 162 34.08 -26.20 -26.24
C SER A 162 32.84 -26.52 -25.39
N PRO A 163 32.32 -27.77 -25.39
CA PRO A 163 31.11 -28.12 -24.65
C PRO A 163 31.36 -28.08 -23.13
N ALA A 164 30.59 -27.26 -22.42
CA ALA A 164 30.64 -27.12 -20.98
C ALA A 164 30.05 -28.37 -20.27
N PRO A 165 30.60 -28.78 -19.10
CA PRO A 165 30.03 -29.82 -18.27
C PRO A 165 28.72 -29.35 -17.62
N GLN A 166 27.74 -30.26 -17.56
CA GLN A 166 26.42 -30.01 -16.97
C GLN A 166 26.53 -29.73 -15.46
N SER A 167 26.39 -28.46 -15.11
CA SER A 167 26.16 -27.99 -13.74
C SER A 167 24.81 -28.50 -13.23
N LYS A 168 24.81 -29.16 -12.06
CA LYS A 168 23.60 -29.55 -11.34
C LYS A 168 22.90 -28.29 -10.85
N ARG A 169 21.70 -28.01 -11.38
CA ARG A 169 20.85 -26.92 -10.91
C ARG A 169 20.59 -27.05 -9.40
N PRO A 170 20.80 -25.99 -8.61
CA PRO A 170 20.30 -25.94 -7.24
C PRO A 170 18.76 -25.96 -7.22
N PRO A 171 18.15 -26.51 -6.17
CA PRO A 171 16.69 -26.55 -6.04
C PRO A 171 16.12 -25.12 -6.01
N ALA A 172 15.03 -24.90 -6.72
CA ALA A 172 14.35 -23.60 -6.77
C ALA A 172 13.90 -23.17 -5.36
N PRO A 173 14.00 -21.87 -5.01
CA PRO A 173 13.51 -21.37 -3.73
C PRO A 173 12.01 -21.63 -3.61
N ARG A 174 11.60 -22.27 -2.52
CA ARG A 174 10.19 -22.50 -2.19
C ARG A 174 9.51 -21.13 -2.08
N ARG A 175 8.46 -20.92 -2.87
CA ARG A 175 7.57 -19.77 -2.71
C ARG A 175 6.84 -19.94 -1.38
N PHE A 176 7.13 -19.06 -0.43
CA PHE A 176 6.35 -18.95 0.80
C PHE A 176 4.91 -18.57 0.44
N THR A 177 3.97 -19.34 0.98
CA THR A 177 2.54 -19.04 0.84
C THR A 177 2.07 -18.30 2.10
N PRO A 178 1.07 -17.41 2.00
CA PRO A 178 0.56 -16.63 3.15
C PRO A 178 0.07 -17.45 4.35
N LEU A 179 -0.09 -18.77 4.18
CA LEU A 179 -0.41 -19.74 5.25
C LEU A 179 0.77 -20.01 6.19
N ASP A 180 2.01 -19.68 5.81
CA ASP A 180 3.19 -19.91 6.63
C ASP A 180 3.36 -18.85 7.75
N PHE A 181 2.53 -17.81 7.77
CA PHE A 181 2.59 -16.73 8.77
C PHE A 181 1.65 -16.93 9.97
N THR A 182 0.69 -17.85 9.91
CA THR A 182 -0.35 -17.98 10.95
C THR A 182 0.04 -18.88 12.12
N GLU A 183 1.12 -19.67 12.01
CA GLU A 183 1.48 -20.63 13.07
C GLU A 183 2.57 -20.13 14.04
N THR A 184 3.45 -19.20 13.63
CA THR A 184 4.64 -18.85 14.42
C THR A 184 4.47 -17.59 15.28
N LEU A 185 3.47 -16.76 14.99
CA LEU A 185 3.12 -15.57 15.74
C LEU A 185 1.65 -15.68 16.09
N GLY A 186 1.34 -16.14 17.31
CA GLY A 186 -0.02 -16.26 17.84
C GLY A 186 -0.74 -14.92 18.02
N GLY A 187 -0.85 -14.13 16.95
CA GLY A 187 -1.77 -13.02 16.82
C GLY A 187 -2.95 -13.51 16.00
N THR A 188 -4.16 -13.41 16.55
CA THR A 188 -5.36 -13.38 15.72
C THR A 188 -5.13 -12.35 14.62
N PRO A 189 -5.34 -12.66 13.32
CA PRO A 189 -5.34 -11.62 12.31
C PRO A 189 -6.30 -10.55 12.83
N LEU A 190 -5.78 -9.35 13.04
CA LEU A 190 -6.66 -8.20 13.18
C LEU A 190 -7.40 -8.19 11.85
N ASP A 191 -8.67 -8.60 11.85
CA ASP A 191 -9.60 -8.23 10.81
C ASP A 191 -9.41 -6.72 10.65
N SER A 192 -8.70 -6.32 9.60
CA SER A 192 -8.53 -4.93 9.22
C SER A 192 -9.87 -4.46 8.64
N GLY A 193 -10.89 -4.46 9.50
CA GLY A 193 -12.28 -4.15 9.19
C GLY A 193 -12.55 -2.67 8.96
N PHE A 194 -11.52 -1.89 8.62
CA PHE A 194 -11.73 -0.54 8.10
C PHE A 194 -11.95 -0.65 6.59
N GLN A 195 -13.20 -0.88 6.21
CA GLN A 195 -13.61 -0.77 4.81
C GLN A 195 -13.53 0.69 4.39
N ILE A 196 -12.50 1.00 3.60
CA ILE A 196 -12.37 2.30 2.95
C ILE A 196 -13.41 2.32 1.82
N PRO A 197 -14.37 3.26 1.82
CA PRO A 197 -15.37 3.32 0.76
C PRO A 197 -14.67 3.61 -0.57
N ALA A 198 -14.87 2.76 -1.57
CA ALA A 198 -14.44 3.04 -2.92
C ALA A 198 -15.12 4.34 -3.39
N SER A 199 -14.34 5.33 -3.78
CA SER A 199 -14.87 6.61 -4.28
C SER A 199 -13.98 7.13 -5.40
N ASP A 200 -14.60 7.73 -6.42
CA ASP A 200 -13.88 8.36 -7.54
C ASP A 200 -12.91 9.45 -7.05
N ARG A 201 -13.19 10.05 -5.89
CA ARG A 201 -12.32 11.04 -5.23
C ARG A 201 -11.02 10.42 -4.73
N LEU A 202 -11.05 9.20 -4.17
CA LEU A 202 -9.84 8.47 -3.76
C LEU A 202 -9.03 8.00 -4.96
N ASP A 203 -9.69 7.58 -6.04
CA ASP A 203 -9.01 7.20 -7.28
C ASP A 203 -8.30 8.42 -7.90
N GLY A 204 -8.98 9.57 -7.95
CA GLY A 204 -8.39 10.83 -8.41
C GLY A 204 -7.23 11.32 -7.53
N LEU A 205 -7.35 11.18 -6.20
CA LEU A 205 -6.25 11.48 -5.27
C LEU A 205 -5.06 10.54 -5.48
N SER A 206 -5.31 9.24 -5.65
CA SER A 206 -4.26 8.26 -5.91
C SER A 206 -3.53 8.55 -7.21
N GLU A 207 -4.24 8.99 -8.26
CA GLU A 207 -3.64 9.43 -9.51
C GLU A 207 -2.81 10.70 -9.31
N ALA A 208 -3.35 11.71 -8.62
CA ALA A 208 -2.65 12.96 -8.35
C ALA A 208 -1.35 12.76 -7.54
N VAL A 209 -1.40 11.96 -6.49
CA VAL A 209 -0.23 11.60 -5.68
C VAL A 209 0.76 10.75 -6.50
N GLY A 210 0.25 9.87 -7.37
CA GLY A 210 1.03 9.11 -8.35
C GLY A 210 1.81 9.97 -9.34
N LEU A 211 1.22 11.08 -9.81
CA LEU A 211 1.91 12.04 -10.69
C LEU A 211 3.08 12.74 -9.98
N LEU A 212 3.06 12.84 -8.65
CA LEU A 212 4.15 13.36 -7.83
C LEU A 212 5.24 12.31 -7.54
N GLY A 213 5.05 11.06 -8.00
CA GLY A 213 5.98 9.94 -7.81
C GLY A 213 5.70 9.10 -6.56
N PHE A 214 4.59 9.34 -5.86
CA PHE A 214 4.24 8.62 -4.64
C PHE A 214 3.18 7.54 -4.91
N GLU A 215 3.23 6.43 -4.18
CA GLU A 215 2.18 5.41 -4.21
C GLU A 215 1.29 5.52 -2.97
N LEU A 216 -0.01 5.80 -3.16
CA LEU A 216 -0.95 5.96 -2.05
C LEU A 216 -1.28 4.62 -1.39
N THR A 217 -1.05 4.50 -0.08
CA THR A 217 -1.37 3.29 0.68
C THR A 217 -2.78 3.35 1.28
N ASP A 218 -3.23 2.27 1.92
CA ASP A 218 -4.50 2.27 2.66
C ASP A 218 -4.50 3.20 3.87
N ALA A 219 -3.36 3.38 4.55
CA ALA A 219 -3.22 4.37 5.60
C ALA A 219 -3.38 5.80 5.07
N GLY A 220 -2.83 6.09 3.88
CA GLY A 220 -3.03 7.37 3.19
C GLY A 220 -4.48 7.63 2.80
N LYS A 221 -5.18 6.60 2.31
CA LYS A 221 -6.61 6.70 2.02
C LYS A 221 -7.44 7.00 3.27
N LEU A 222 -7.11 6.40 4.41
CA LEU A 222 -7.78 6.71 5.69
C LEU A 222 -7.51 8.15 6.15
N LEU A 223 -6.25 8.59 6.04
CA LEU A 223 -5.90 9.99 6.30
C LEU A 223 -6.69 10.93 5.39
N ALA A 224 -6.80 10.61 4.10
CA ALA A 224 -7.57 11.40 3.13
C ALA A 224 -9.03 11.54 3.53
N VAL A 225 -9.71 10.43 3.84
CA VAL A 225 -11.11 10.43 4.28
C VAL A 225 -11.29 11.28 5.55
N SER A 226 -10.38 11.15 6.51
CA SER A 226 -10.42 11.93 7.76
C SER A 226 -10.26 13.44 7.50
N ARG A 227 -9.35 13.84 6.61
CA ARG A 227 -9.11 15.25 6.28
C ARG A 227 -10.23 15.85 5.42
N TRP A 228 -10.81 15.10 4.50
CA TRP A 228 -12.00 15.55 3.79
C TRP A 228 -13.20 15.73 4.70
N ALA A 229 -13.37 14.88 5.70
CA ALA A 229 -14.41 15.06 6.72
C ALA A 229 -14.18 16.33 7.57
N GLN A 230 -12.92 16.79 7.70
CA GLN A 230 -12.55 18.06 8.32
C GLN A 230 -12.69 19.27 7.39
N GLY A 231 -13.13 19.06 6.15
CA GLY A 231 -13.37 20.14 5.17
C GLY A 231 -12.15 20.55 4.36
N LEU A 232 -11.05 19.79 4.39
CA LEU A 232 -9.88 20.07 3.57
C LEU A 232 -10.17 19.82 2.08
N THR A 233 -9.54 20.63 1.22
CA THR A 233 -9.58 20.46 -0.24
C THR A 233 -8.72 19.30 -0.71
N ASP A 234 -8.92 18.85 -1.95
CA ASP A 234 -8.12 17.74 -2.51
C ASP A 234 -6.62 18.06 -2.57
N VAL A 235 -6.29 19.31 -2.88
CA VAL A 235 -4.91 19.80 -2.94
C VAL A 235 -4.28 19.79 -1.53
N GLN A 236 -5.01 20.26 -0.52
CA GLN A 236 -4.54 20.24 0.87
C GLN A 236 -4.34 18.80 1.38
N VAL A 237 -5.23 17.89 1.01
CA VAL A 237 -5.10 16.47 1.37
C VAL A 237 -3.90 15.82 0.68
N ALA A 238 -3.69 16.08 -0.62
CA ALA A 238 -2.52 15.58 -1.33
C ALA A 238 -1.21 16.10 -0.70
N LEU A 239 -1.16 17.39 -0.36
CA LEU A 239 -0.02 18.01 0.31
C LEU A 239 0.25 17.39 1.69
N GLU A 240 -0.78 17.15 2.50
CA GLU A 240 -0.67 16.49 3.79
C GLU A 240 -0.15 15.05 3.67
N ILE A 241 -0.61 14.29 2.66
CA ILE A 241 -0.18 12.92 2.42
C ILE A 241 1.30 12.85 2.09
N VAL A 242 1.78 13.68 1.15
CA VAL A 242 3.21 13.69 0.77
C VAL A 242 4.09 14.18 1.92
N THR A 243 3.60 15.11 2.74
CA THR A 243 4.28 15.55 3.97
C THR A 243 4.42 14.42 4.98
N SER A 244 3.34 13.68 5.20
CA SER A 244 3.32 12.55 6.14
C SER A 244 4.18 11.38 5.63
N ALA A 245 4.21 11.14 4.32
CA ALA A 245 5.07 10.14 3.71
C ALA A 245 6.56 10.47 3.91
N LEU A 246 6.95 11.73 3.68
CA LEU A 246 8.31 12.19 3.94
C LEU A 246 8.67 12.09 5.43
N ALA A 247 7.76 12.49 6.33
CA ALA A 247 7.93 12.35 7.76
C ALA A 247 8.20 10.88 8.16
N HIS A 248 7.46 9.93 7.60
CA HIS A 248 7.72 8.51 7.83
C HIS A 248 9.08 8.06 7.28
N ALA A 249 9.47 8.51 6.09
CA ALA A 249 10.77 8.18 5.50
C ALA A 249 11.93 8.66 6.39
N VAL A 250 11.85 9.89 6.91
CA VAL A 250 12.81 10.44 7.88
C VAL A 250 12.81 9.65 9.18
N ARG A 251 11.64 9.25 9.69
CA ARG A 251 11.55 8.42 10.89
C ARG A 251 12.22 7.06 10.68
N LEU A 252 12.02 6.43 9.52
CA LEU A 252 12.65 5.14 9.18
C LEU A 252 14.18 5.24 9.07
N ASP A 253 14.69 6.35 8.54
CA ASP A 253 16.12 6.71 8.53
C ASP A 253 16.66 6.86 9.96
N ALA A 254 15.97 7.61 10.81
CA ALA A 254 16.35 7.80 12.21
C ALA A 254 16.34 6.49 13.03
N MET A 255 15.43 5.56 12.70
CA MET A 255 15.38 4.22 13.28
C MET A 255 16.43 3.26 12.71
N GLY A 256 17.17 3.64 11.65
CA GLY A 256 18.13 2.80 10.97
C GLY A 256 17.53 1.67 10.13
N THR A 257 16.21 1.73 9.88
CA THR A 257 15.47 0.73 9.08
C THR A 257 15.52 1.00 7.58
N ALA A 258 15.80 2.25 7.20
CA ALA A 258 16.07 2.69 5.84
C ALA A 258 17.26 3.65 5.87
N LYS A 259 17.85 3.94 4.71
CA LYS A 259 18.86 4.99 4.56
C LYS A 259 18.34 6.04 3.59
N LEU A 260 18.01 7.21 4.11
CA LEU A 260 17.49 8.32 3.31
C LEU A 260 18.65 9.13 2.72
N ASP A 261 18.64 9.33 1.41
CA ASP A 261 19.48 10.33 0.77
C ASP A 261 18.87 11.72 1.05
N ARG A 262 19.45 12.46 1.99
CA ARG A 262 18.94 13.77 2.41
C ARG A 262 19.01 14.82 1.30
N GLU A 263 19.98 14.73 0.39
CA GLU A 263 20.08 15.65 -0.73
C GLU A 263 18.97 15.38 -1.75
N ALA A 264 18.75 14.10 -2.09
CA ALA A 264 17.65 13.70 -2.97
C ALA A 264 16.27 14.04 -2.36
N ALA A 265 16.09 13.81 -1.05
CA ALA A 265 14.88 14.17 -0.33
C ALA A 265 14.64 15.69 -0.30
N ALA A 266 15.68 16.51 -0.11
CA ALA A 266 15.56 17.97 -0.20
C ALA A 266 15.18 18.42 -1.63
N GLY A 267 15.75 17.77 -2.65
CA GLY A 267 15.36 17.96 -4.04
C GLY A 267 13.89 17.62 -4.30
N LEU A 268 13.36 16.56 -3.67
CA LEU A 268 11.94 16.21 -3.73
C LEU A 268 11.06 17.29 -3.10
N VAL A 269 11.42 17.81 -1.92
CA VAL A 269 10.68 18.91 -1.26
C VAL A 269 10.62 20.17 -2.14
N SER A 270 11.74 20.51 -2.78
CA SER A 270 11.78 21.65 -3.72
C SER A 270 10.84 21.45 -4.91
N ARG A 271 10.85 20.27 -5.54
CA ARG A 271 9.94 19.94 -6.65
C ARG A 271 8.47 19.95 -6.24
N LEU A 272 8.15 19.41 -5.06
CA LEU A 272 6.80 19.45 -4.51
C LEU A 272 6.35 20.90 -4.30
N THR A 273 7.18 21.72 -3.67
CA THR A 273 6.87 23.14 -3.43
C THR A 273 6.60 23.88 -4.74
N GLU A 274 7.44 23.70 -5.76
CA GLU A 274 7.22 24.28 -7.10
C GLU A 274 5.91 23.80 -7.73
N THR A 275 5.61 22.50 -7.62
CA THR A 275 4.37 21.92 -8.16
C THR A 275 3.14 22.52 -7.45
N PHE A 276 3.19 22.65 -6.13
CA PHE A 276 2.07 23.21 -5.36
C PHE A 276 1.92 24.73 -5.49
N GLN A 277 2.97 25.44 -5.92
CA GLN A 277 2.91 26.87 -6.22
C GLN A 277 1.91 27.18 -7.35
N ALA A 278 1.72 26.26 -8.30
CA ALA A 278 0.70 26.41 -9.34
C ALA A 278 -0.72 26.48 -8.75
N TYR A 279 -1.03 25.65 -7.75
CA TYR A 279 -2.33 25.68 -7.07
C TYR A 279 -2.52 26.93 -6.21
N VAL A 280 -1.43 27.52 -5.71
CA VAL A 280 -1.49 28.85 -5.06
C VAL A 280 -1.87 29.93 -6.07
N ALA A 281 -1.28 29.91 -7.27
CA ALA A 281 -1.62 30.86 -8.32
C ALA A 281 -3.08 30.75 -8.78
N GLU A 282 -3.67 29.56 -8.71
CA GLU A 282 -5.08 29.30 -9.02
C GLU A 282 -6.04 29.57 -7.84
N GLY A 283 -5.52 29.91 -6.65
CA GLY A 283 -6.32 30.15 -5.45
C GLY A 283 -6.92 28.87 -4.84
N LEU A 284 -6.41 27.69 -5.21
CA LEU A 284 -6.82 26.40 -4.65
C LEU A 284 -6.04 26.02 -3.37
N LEU A 285 -4.94 26.72 -3.11
CA LEU A 285 -4.10 26.57 -1.92
C LEU A 285 -3.65 27.95 -1.43
N GLU A 286 -3.63 28.14 -0.11
CA GLU A 286 -3.11 29.37 0.48
C GLU A 286 -1.58 29.38 0.47
N ALA A 287 -0.97 30.53 0.11
CA ALA A 287 0.48 30.67 0.05
C ALA A 287 1.17 30.43 1.41
N GLU A 288 0.53 30.89 2.49
CA GLU A 288 1.01 30.70 3.86
C GLU A 288 1.02 29.22 4.24
N SER A 289 -0.06 28.49 3.92
CA SER A 289 -0.14 27.04 4.13
C SER A 289 0.98 26.29 3.41
N LEU A 290 1.27 26.64 2.15
CA LEU A 290 2.36 26.01 1.40
C LEU A 290 3.72 26.30 2.03
N TYR A 291 3.98 27.55 2.43
CA TYR A 291 5.23 27.94 3.08
C TYR A 291 5.44 27.22 4.43
N GLU A 292 4.40 27.13 5.25
CA GLU A 292 4.46 26.41 6.53
C GLU A 292 4.76 24.93 6.32
N VAL A 293 4.13 24.30 5.33
CA VAL A 293 4.35 22.89 5.04
C VAL A 293 5.75 22.65 4.47
N SER A 294 6.22 23.47 3.52
CA SER A 294 7.56 23.32 2.95
C SER A 294 8.64 23.54 4.00
N SER A 295 8.50 24.58 4.84
CA SER A 295 9.39 24.84 5.97
C SER A 295 9.42 23.67 6.96
N ARG A 296 8.26 23.05 7.23
CA ARG A 296 8.17 21.84 8.07
C ARG A 296 8.86 20.64 7.43
N MET A 297 8.66 20.39 6.13
CA MET A 297 9.34 19.30 5.41
C MET A 297 10.86 19.49 5.44
N GLU A 298 11.36 20.70 5.19
CA GLU A 298 12.78 21.03 5.31
C GLU A 298 13.28 20.84 6.75
N GLY A 299 12.48 21.21 7.74
CA GLY A 299 12.74 20.98 9.15
C GLY A 299 12.93 19.50 9.49
N PHE A 300 12.09 18.61 8.94
CA PHE A 300 12.25 17.15 9.10
C PHE A 300 13.59 16.64 8.55
N LEU A 301 14.07 17.22 7.46
CA LEU A 301 15.35 16.88 6.85
C LEU A 301 16.54 17.48 7.60
N GLY A 302 16.30 18.40 8.54
CA GLY A 302 17.27 18.89 9.50
C GLY A 302 17.87 17.77 10.36
N GLY A 303 19.07 17.98 10.89
CA GLY A 303 19.79 16.98 11.70
C GLY A 303 19.13 16.63 13.05
N PRO A 304 19.88 16.12 14.04
CA PRO A 304 19.36 15.56 15.29
C PRO A 304 18.30 16.36 16.11
N PRO A 305 18.20 17.71 16.08
CA PRO A 305 17.07 18.40 16.72
C PRO A 305 15.72 18.26 15.97
N ALA A 306 15.69 17.70 14.76
CA ALA A 306 14.47 17.51 13.96
C ALA A 306 13.52 16.41 14.47
N THR A 307 13.97 15.57 15.42
CA THR A 307 13.19 14.41 15.89
C THR A 307 12.01 14.79 16.76
N SER A 308 12.09 15.85 17.58
CA SER A 308 10.97 16.24 18.45
C SER A 308 9.77 16.78 17.69
N ASP A 309 10.02 17.58 16.65
CA ASP A 309 8.95 18.15 15.81
C ASP A 309 8.35 17.09 14.89
N LEU A 310 9.18 16.16 14.41
CA LEU A 310 8.75 14.98 13.66
C LEU A 310 7.82 14.09 14.49
N ASP A 311 8.21 13.76 15.72
CA ASP A 311 7.42 12.92 16.61
C ASP A 311 6.11 13.62 17.00
N ALA A 312 6.14 14.93 17.25
CA ALA A 312 4.93 15.71 17.52
C ALA A 312 3.99 15.74 16.30
N TYR A 313 4.53 15.84 15.08
CA TYR A 313 3.74 15.80 13.85
C TYR A 313 3.07 14.44 13.63
N LEU A 314 3.81 13.35 13.88
CA LEU A 314 3.34 11.97 13.74
C LEU A 314 2.52 11.46 14.94
N ALA A 315 2.38 12.26 16.00
CA ALA A 315 1.52 11.94 17.14
C ALA A 315 0.02 12.01 16.80
N ASP A 316 -0.37 12.68 15.70
CA ASP A 316 -1.72 12.56 15.15
C ASP A 316 -1.95 11.09 14.72
N PRO A 317 -3.01 10.43 15.22
CA PRO A 317 -3.26 9.01 14.94
C PRO A 317 -3.32 8.68 13.45
N HIS A 318 -3.86 9.55 12.60
CA HIS A 318 -3.97 9.30 11.17
C HIS A 318 -2.66 9.56 10.42
N ARG A 319 -1.89 10.57 10.86
CA ARG A 319 -0.54 10.82 10.31
C ARG A 319 0.46 9.77 10.75
N GLY A 320 0.29 9.22 11.96
CA GLY A 320 1.18 8.20 12.53
C GLY A 320 1.02 6.80 11.93
N MET A 321 -0.08 6.54 11.20
CA MET A 321 -0.31 5.28 10.50
C MET A 321 0.65 5.13 9.33
N ALA A 322 1.74 4.42 9.56
CA ALA A 322 2.85 4.35 8.61
C ALA A 322 2.72 3.22 7.58
N PRO A 323 3.15 3.45 6.33
CA PRO A 323 3.33 4.76 5.67
C PRO A 323 2.03 5.23 5.01
N THR A 324 1.77 6.54 5.00
CA THR A 324 0.59 7.12 4.31
C THR A 324 0.72 7.08 2.78
N ALA A 325 1.92 7.27 2.26
CA ALA A 325 2.27 6.96 0.88
C ALA A 325 3.70 6.41 0.82
N VAL A 326 4.01 5.61 -0.19
CA VAL A 326 5.37 5.16 -0.48
C VAL A 326 6.07 6.30 -1.22
N CYS A 327 7.19 6.77 -0.65
CA CYS A 327 8.02 7.76 -1.30
C CYS A 327 8.70 7.19 -2.56
N PRO A 328 9.05 8.05 -3.55
CA PRO A 328 9.86 7.67 -4.69
C PRO A 328 11.15 6.91 -4.31
N ASP A 329 11.54 5.88 -5.07
CA ASP A 329 12.75 5.08 -4.76
C ASP A 329 14.06 5.87 -4.82
N ASP A 330 14.09 6.98 -5.58
CA ASP A 330 15.28 7.80 -5.80
C ASP A 330 15.72 8.60 -4.57
N ILE A 331 14.89 8.68 -3.52
CA ILE A 331 15.28 9.32 -2.26
C ILE A 331 15.94 8.37 -1.26
N TYR A 332 16.01 7.06 -1.56
CA TYR A 332 16.64 6.08 -0.70
C TYR A 332 17.99 5.64 -1.26
N LEU A 333 18.99 5.54 -0.37
CA LEU A 333 20.28 4.96 -0.73
C LEU A 333 20.12 3.44 -0.88
N ARG A 334 20.51 2.91 -2.04
CA ARG A 334 20.55 1.46 -2.26
C ARG A 334 21.49 0.85 -1.24
N THR A 335 20.96 -0.04 -0.41
CA THR A 335 21.80 -0.87 0.45
C THR A 335 22.38 -1.95 -0.45
N GLU A 336 23.61 -1.76 -0.91
CA GLU A 336 24.32 -2.81 -1.62
C GLU A 336 24.43 -4.01 -0.68
N VAL A 337 23.67 -5.06 -0.96
CA VAL A 337 23.86 -6.35 -0.31
C VAL A 337 25.07 -6.94 -1.00
N GLU A 338 26.24 -6.86 -0.37
CA GLU A 338 27.39 -7.67 -0.76
C GLU A 338 26.96 -9.14 -0.65
N GLU A 339 26.69 -9.78 -1.79
CA GLU A 339 26.52 -11.23 -1.88
C GLU A 339 27.93 -11.85 -1.78
N ASP A 340 28.32 -12.23 -0.56
CA ASP A 340 29.48 -13.10 -0.28
C ASP A 340 29.16 -14.59 -0.52
#